data_AF-A0A9W6ARS6-F1
#
_entry.id   AF-A0A9W6ARS6-F1
#
_cell.length_a   1.000
_cell.length_b   1.000
_cell.length_c   1.000
_cell.angle_alpha   90.00
_cell.angle_beta   90.00
_cell.angle_gamma   90.00
#
_symmetry.space_group_name_H-M   'P 1'
#
loop_
_entity.id
_entity.type
_entity.pdbx_description
1 polymer ?
#
loop_
_entity_poly.entity_id
_entity_poly.type
_entity_poly.pdbx_seq_one_letter_code
_entity_poly.pdbx_strand_id
1 'polypeptide(L)'
;MNFLAQLLPQIWDIFADKHLFNAVDEDGDYSPSHHVAEMVGFLGLPPLSFIERNRETRNVFTDDGKWLAAGGITVSATSLEEIEENLSGKNQELFLQFIRSMLQWEPERRKTARELLDDPWLNSTSHS
;
A
#
# COMPACT_ATOMS: atom_id res chain seq x y z
N MET A 1 7.49 -10.68 11.55
CA MET A 1 6.59 -9.70 10.89
C MET A 1 6.85 -8.34 11.51
N ASN A 2 7.37 -7.39 10.72
CA ASN A 2 7.84 -6.09 11.20
C ASN A 2 6.69 -5.17 11.62
N PHE A 3 6.85 -4.54 12.78
CA PHE A 3 5.94 -3.59 13.44
C PHE A 3 5.40 -2.47 12.50
N LEU A 4 6.16 -2.13 11.46
CA LEU A 4 5.83 -1.09 10.49
C LEU A 4 4.73 -1.50 9.48
N ALA A 5 4.54 -2.79 9.22
CA ALA A 5 3.49 -3.27 8.32
C ALA A 5 2.07 -3.03 8.89
N GLN A 6 1.94 -2.94 10.22
CA GLN A 6 0.65 -2.73 10.89
C GLN A 6 0.29 -1.24 11.01
N LEU A 7 1.27 -0.34 10.97
CA LEU A 7 1.03 1.10 11.18
C LEU A 7 0.68 1.84 9.89
N LEU A 8 1.03 1.29 8.73
CA LEU A 8 0.76 1.88 7.42
C LEU A 8 -0.73 2.18 7.16
N PRO A 9 -1.65 1.22 7.38
CA PRO A 9 -3.08 1.48 7.24
C PRO A 9 -3.54 2.52 8.25
N GLN A 10 -3.07 2.44 9.50
CA GLN A 10 -3.46 3.39 10.56
C GLN A 10 -3.02 4.83 10.27
N ILE A 11 -1.81 5.04 9.76
CA ILE A 11 -1.32 6.38 9.40
C ILE A 11 -2.14 6.92 8.22
N TRP A 12 -2.41 6.11 7.20
CA TRP A 12 -3.24 6.54 6.10
C TRP A 12 -4.65 6.92 6.56
N ASP A 13 -5.31 6.06 7.34
CA ASP A 13 -6.67 6.27 7.81
C ASP A 13 -6.81 7.56 8.64
N ILE A 14 -5.79 7.92 9.42
CA ILE A 14 -5.78 9.14 10.24
C ILE A 14 -5.69 10.41 9.37
N PHE A 15 -4.95 10.38 8.27
CA PHE A 15 -4.64 11.59 7.48
C PHE A 15 -5.51 11.73 6.22
N ALA A 16 -5.95 10.61 5.64
CA ALA A 16 -6.81 10.59 4.45
C ALA A 16 -8.31 10.50 4.77
N ASP A 17 -8.68 10.23 6.04
CA ASP A 17 -10.07 9.97 6.50
C ASP A 17 -10.79 8.88 5.68
N LYS A 18 -10.00 7.97 5.09
CA LYS A 18 -10.41 6.86 4.23
C LYS A 18 -9.50 5.67 4.46
N HIS A 19 -10.01 4.45 4.32
CA HIS A 19 -9.20 3.25 4.37
C HIS A 19 -8.31 3.10 3.13
N LEU A 20 -7.01 2.84 3.31
CA LEU A 20 -6.11 2.56 2.18
C LEU A 20 -6.45 1.23 1.49
N PHE A 21 -6.82 0.24 2.32
CA PHE A 21 -7.22 -1.09 1.90
C PHE A 21 -8.52 -1.44 2.60
N ASN A 22 -9.58 -1.70 1.83
CA ASN A 22 -10.83 -2.20 2.42
C ASN A 22 -10.73 -3.72 2.62
N ALA A 23 -10.05 -4.41 1.68
CA ALA A 23 -9.76 -5.84 1.75
C ALA A 23 -11.01 -6.72 2.02
N VAL A 24 -12.17 -6.29 1.52
CA VAL A 24 -13.44 -7.01 1.62
C VAL A 24 -13.85 -7.58 0.27
N ASP A 25 -14.53 -8.72 0.29
CA ASP A 25 -15.19 -9.31 -0.89
C ASP A 25 -16.60 -8.73 -1.12
N GLU A 26 -17.32 -9.31 -2.08
CA GLU A 26 -18.66 -8.89 -2.46
C GLU A 26 -19.72 -9.08 -1.36
N ASP A 27 -19.47 -9.98 -0.40
CA ASP A 27 -20.34 -10.23 0.76
C ASP A 27 -19.97 -9.31 1.95
N GLY A 28 -18.88 -8.55 1.83
CA GLY A 28 -18.37 -7.64 2.87
C GLY A 28 -17.44 -8.30 3.88
N ASP A 29 -17.03 -9.55 3.63
CA ASP A 29 -16.12 -10.30 4.49
C ASP A 29 -14.66 -10.07 4.11
N TYR A 30 -13.75 -10.19 5.07
CA TYR A 30 -12.32 -10.00 4.82
C TYR A 30 -11.77 -11.04 3.85
N SER A 31 -11.11 -10.57 2.79
CA SER A 31 -10.54 -11.40 1.73
C SER A 31 -9.07 -11.04 1.46
N PRO A 32 -8.12 -11.94 1.75
CA PRO A 32 -6.70 -11.73 1.46
C PRO A 32 -6.42 -11.45 -0.03
N SER A 33 -7.16 -12.10 -0.93
CA SER A 33 -6.99 -11.90 -2.37
C SER A 33 -7.42 -10.49 -2.81
N HIS A 34 -8.49 -9.95 -2.23
CA HIS A 34 -8.90 -8.55 -2.46
C HIS A 34 -7.86 -7.58 -1.92
N HIS A 35 -7.31 -7.82 -0.72
CA HIS A 35 -6.23 -7.00 -0.16
C HIS A 35 -5.03 -6.94 -1.13
N VAL A 36 -4.58 -8.08 -1.65
CA VAL A 36 -3.46 -8.12 -2.61
C VAL A 36 -3.83 -7.44 -3.92
N ALA A 37 -5.07 -7.57 -4.41
CA ALA A 37 -5.53 -6.89 -5.61
C ALA A 37 -5.48 -5.36 -5.45
N GLU A 38 -5.92 -4.83 -4.30
CA GLU A 38 -5.82 -3.41 -3.97
C GLU A 38 -4.35 -2.97 -3.89
N MET A 39 -3.47 -3.77 -3.26
CA MET A 39 -2.03 -3.49 -3.26
C MET A 39 -1.45 -3.43 -4.68
N VAL A 40 -1.84 -4.33 -5.58
CA VAL A 40 -1.44 -4.27 -6.99
C VAL A 40 -1.98 -3.01 -7.68
N GLY A 41 -3.19 -2.57 -7.33
CA GLY A 41 -3.78 -1.32 -7.82
C GLY A 41 -2.89 -0.11 -7.54
N PHE A 42 -2.35 -0.01 -6.32
CA PHE A 42 -1.49 1.11 -5.91
C PHE A 42 0.00 0.96 -6.25
N LEU A 43 0.55 -0.26 -6.14
CA LEU A 43 1.99 -0.53 -6.28
C LEU A 43 2.38 -1.09 -7.63
N GLY A 44 1.41 -1.49 -8.45
CA GLY A 44 1.66 -2.38 -9.56
C GLY A 44 2.03 -3.80 -9.10
N LEU A 45 2.34 -4.65 -10.07
CA LEU A 45 2.71 -6.05 -9.80
C LEU A 45 3.98 -6.12 -8.94
N PRO A 46 4.04 -7.06 -7.97
CA PRO A 46 5.22 -7.23 -7.15
C PRO A 46 6.44 -7.68 -7.99
N PRO A 47 7.67 -7.37 -7.53
CA PRO A 47 8.87 -7.94 -8.12
C PRO A 47 8.85 -9.48 -8.06
N LEU A 48 9.41 -10.15 -9.08
CA LEU A 48 9.49 -11.63 -9.11
C LEU A 48 10.17 -12.20 -7.86
N SER A 49 11.21 -11.52 -7.38
CA SER A 49 11.93 -11.95 -6.19
C SER A 49 11.03 -11.95 -4.95
N PHE A 50 9.99 -11.12 -4.88
CA PHE A 50 9.01 -11.16 -3.79
C PHE A 50 8.10 -12.39 -3.90
N ILE A 51 7.65 -12.73 -5.11
CA ILE A 51 6.79 -13.90 -5.38
C ILE A 51 7.54 -15.19 -5.07
N GLU A 52 8.78 -15.33 -5.55
CA GLU A 52 9.62 -16.52 -5.35
C GLU A 52 9.85 -16.83 -3.87
N ARG A 53 10.00 -15.78 -3.06
CA ARG A 53 10.23 -15.89 -1.61
C ARG A 53 8.96 -16.18 -0.80
N ASN A 54 7.78 -15.89 -1.33
CA ASN A 54 6.50 -16.00 -0.60
C ASN A 54 5.56 -17.03 -1.24
N ARG A 55 5.56 -18.26 -0.72
CA ARG A 55 4.74 -19.36 -1.25
C ARG A 55 3.23 -19.08 -1.24
N GLU A 56 2.76 -18.29 -0.28
CA GLU A 56 1.34 -17.90 -0.15
C GLU A 56 0.83 -17.07 -1.35
N THR A 57 1.74 -16.45 -2.10
CA THR A 57 1.38 -15.62 -3.26
C THR A 57 0.99 -16.42 -4.50
N ARG A 58 1.19 -17.74 -4.50
CA ARG A 58 0.89 -18.64 -5.64
C ARG A 58 -0.60 -18.78 -5.94
N ASN A 59 -1.46 -18.42 -4.98
CA ASN A 59 -2.91 -18.42 -5.19
C ASN A 59 -3.37 -17.18 -5.98
N VAL A 60 -2.53 -16.15 -6.09
CA VAL A 60 -2.86 -14.85 -6.67
C VAL A 60 -1.91 -14.40 -7.79
N PHE A 61 -0.70 -14.95 -7.86
CA PHE A 61 0.25 -14.74 -8.96
C PHE A 61 0.78 -16.04 -9.54
N THR A 62 1.07 -16.02 -10.84
CA THR A 62 1.84 -17.06 -11.52
C THR A 62 3.32 -17.00 -11.14
N ASP A 63 4.05 -18.09 -11.42
CA ASP A 63 5.51 -18.13 -11.23
C ASP A 63 6.25 -17.11 -12.12
N ASP A 64 5.66 -16.66 -13.24
CA ASP A 64 6.20 -15.59 -14.11
C ASP A 64 5.72 -14.18 -13.73
N GLY A 65 5.06 -14.04 -12.57
CA GLY A 65 4.73 -12.73 -11.98
C GLY A 65 3.46 -12.06 -12.48
N LYS A 66 2.58 -12.80 -13.14
CA LYS A 66 1.29 -12.29 -13.63
C LYS A 66 0.20 -12.52 -12.60
N TRP A 67 -0.74 -11.59 -12.53
CA TRP A 67 -1.95 -11.73 -11.73
C TRP A 67 -2.80 -12.91 -12.24
N LEU A 68 -3.23 -13.80 -11.34
CA LEU A 68 -4.04 -14.97 -11.66
C LEU A 68 -5.54 -14.70 -11.72
N ALA A 69 -5.99 -13.46 -11.49
CA ALA A 69 -7.41 -13.12 -11.37
C ALA A 69 -8.10 -14.05 -10.36
N ALA A 70 -7.54 -14.13 -9.14
CA ALA A 70 -7.86 -15.08 -8.09
C ALA A 70 -9.37 -15.18 -7.76
N GLY A 71 -10.11 -15.98 -8.53
CA GLY A 71 -11.57 -16.09 -8.41
C GLY A 71 -12.39 -15.06 -9.20
N GLY A 72 -11.81 -14.38 -10.20
CA GLY A 72 -12.48 -13.34 -10.98
C GLY A 72 -12.22 -11.91 -10.51
N ILE A 73 -11.39 -11.74 -9.48
CA ILE A 73 -11.04 -10.43 -8.90
C ILE A 73 -10.30 -9.58 -9.94
N THR A 74 -10.88 -8.43 -10.25
CA THR A 74 -10.29 -7.40 -11.10
C THR A 74 -9.44 -6.44 -10.29
N VAL A 75 -8.22 -6.19 -10.74
CA VAL A 75 -7.40 -5.11 -10.18
C VAL A 75 -7.91 -3.78 -10.73
N SER A 76 -8.49 -2.96 -9.86
CA SER A 76 -8.81 -1.56 -10.18
C SER A 76 -7.53 -0.74 -10.05
N ALA A 77 -7.05 -0.19 -11.17
CA ALA A 77 -5.96 0.78 -11.12
C ALA A 77 -6.46 2.05 -10.42
N THR A 78 -5.75 2.47 -9.39
CA THR A 78 -6.04 3.69 -8.64
C THR A 78 -4.73 4.23 -8.11
N SER A 79 -4.56 5.54 -8.17
CA SER A 79 -3.37 6.22 -7.65
C SER A 79 -3.63 6.79 -6.26
N LEU A 80 -2.57 6.92 -5.45
CA LEU A 80 -2.68 7.60 -4.16
C LEU A 80 -3.10 9.07 -4.35
N GLU A 81 -2.69 9.69 -5.46
CA GLU A 81 -3.08 11.04 -5.87
C GLU A 81 -4.60 11.20 -6.09
N GLU A 82 -5.27 10.17 -6.64
CA GLU A 82 -6.71 10.23 -6.90
C GLU A 82 -7.54 10.11 -5.62
N ILE A 83 -7.04 9.39 -4.61
CA ILE A 83 -7.78 9.15 -3.35
C ILE A 83 -7.47 10.19 -2.27
N GLU A 84 -6.30 10.83 -2.33
CA GLU A 84 -5.89 11.89 -1.42
C GLU A 84 -6.52 13.23 -1.83
N GLU A 85 -7.65 13.55 -1.21
CA GLU A 85 -8.45 14.75 -1.50
C GLU A 85 -8.26 15.86 -0.44
N ASN A 86 -7.57 15.58 0.67
CA ASN A 86 -7.47 16.50 1.81
C ASN A 86 -6.28 17.45 1.69
N LEU A 87 -5.17 16.95 1.15
CA LEU A 87 -3.95 17.72 0.93
C LEU A 87 -3.83 18.18 -0.53
N SER A 88 -3.19 19.34 -0.73
CA SER A 88 -2.88 19.85 -2.08
C SER A 88 -1.48 20.43 -2.17
N GLY A 89 -0.97 20.56 -3.40
CA GLY A 89 0.31 21.19 -3.69
C GLY A 89 1.48 20.45 -3.02
N LYS A 90 2.39 21.21 -2.38
CA LYS A 90 3.64 20.64 -1.86
C LYS A 90 3.43 19.69 -0.67
N ASN A 91 2.42 19.94 0.16
CA ASN A 91 2.12 19.10 1.31
C ASN A 91 1.60 17.72 0.86
N GLN A 92 0.77 17.67 -0.19
CA GLN A 92 0.33 16.42 -0.80
C GLN A 92 1.51 15.63 -1.36
N GLU A 93 2.40 16.28 -2.12
CA GLU A 93 3.58 15.62 -2.68
C GLU A 93 4.47 14.98 -1.61
N LEU A 94 4.74 15.71 -0.52
CA LEU A 94 5.53 15.21 0.61
C LEU A 94 4.84 14.06 1.35
N PHE A 95 3.53 14.17 1.58
CA PHE A 95 2.74 13.10 2.21
C PHE A 95 2.75 11.83 1.38
N LEU A 96 2.47 11.93 0.08
CA LEU A 96 2.47 10.78 -0.82
C LEU A 96 3.85 10.13 -0.92
N GLN A 97 4.93 10.93 -0.89
CA GLN A 97 6.29 10.41 -0.83
C GLN A 97 6.54 9.64 0.47
N PHE A 98 6.07 10.17 1.60
CA PHE A 98 6.14 9.51 2.90
C PHE A 98 5.38 8.17 2.89
N ILE A 99 4.13 8.14 2.42
CA ILE A 99 3.32 6.92 2.30
C ILE A 99 4.01 5.89 1.40
N ARG A 100 4.49 6.28 0.22
CA ARG A 100 5.23 5.39 -0.71
C ARG A 100 6.49 4.81 -0.09
N SER A 101 7.15 5.53 0.81
CA SER A 101 8.35 5.03 1.50
C SER A 101 8.05 3.87 2.46
N MET A 102 6.81 3.79 2.93
CA MET A 102 6.34 2.68 3.76
C MET A 102 5.64 1.61 2.91
N LEU A 103 4.89 2.02 1.89
CA LEU A 103 4.09 1.14 1.03
C LEU A 103 4.98 0.47 -0.03
N GLN A 104 5.60 -0.64 0.36
CA GLN A 104 6.49 -1.42 -0.49
C GLN A 104 6.17 -2.92 -0.35
N TRP A 105 6.25 -3.64 -1.48
CA TRP A 105 6.14 -5.11 -1.50
C TRP A 105 7.22 -5.76 -0.62
N GLU A 106 8.48 -5.43 -0.87
CA GLU A 106 9.61 -5.96 -0.13
C GLU A 106 9.78 -5.22 1.21
N PRO A 107 9.68 -5.91 2.37
CA PRO A 107 9.83 -5.28 3.68
C PRO A 107 11.16 -4.55 3.86
N GLU A 108 12.23 -5.02 3.22
CA GLU A 108 13.59 -4.47 3.30
C GLU A 108 13.73 -3.13 2.57
N ARG A 109 12.80 -2.80 1.67
CA ARG A 109 12.76 -1.49 0.99
C ARG A 109 12.01 -0.42 1.78
N ARG A 110 11.29 -0.81 2.83
CA ARG A 110 10.53 0.12 3.66
C ARG A 110 11.49 0.90 4.53
N LYS A 111 11.27 2.22 4.64
CA LYS A 111 11.95 3.01 5.67
C LYS A 111 11.63 2.46 7.06
N THR A 112 12.62 2.46 7.93
CA THR A 112 12.46 2.11 9.34
C THR A 112 11.71 3.21 10.10
N ALA A 113 11.16 2.89 11.28
CA ALA A 113 10.51 3.89 12.14
C ALA A 113 11.41 5.10 12.40
N ARG A 114 12.72 4.87 12.60
CA ARG A 114 13.71 5.92 12.81
C ARG A 114 13.86 6.83 11.60
N GLU A 115 13.99 6.25 10.41
CA GLU A 115 14.11 7.03 9.16
C GLU A 115 12.82 7.77 8.80
N LEU A 116 11.67 7.24 9.21
CA LEU A 116 10.37 7.90 9.04
C LEU A 116 10.24 9.13 9.94
N LEU A 117 10.75 9.10 11.17
CA LEU A 117 10.74 10.27 12.07
C LEU A 117 11.52 11.46 11.49
N ASP A 118 12.56 11.18 10.70
CA ASP A 118 13.38 12.19 10.04
C ASP A 118 12.79 12.62 8.66
N ASP A 119 11.60 12.14 8.28
CA ASP A 119 11.03 12.44 6.97
C ASP A 119 10.64 13.92 6.83
N PRO A 120 10.91 14.56 5.67
CA PRO A 120 10.55 15.96 5.45
C PRO A 120 9.07 16.28 5.64
N TRP A 121 8.17 15.34 5.39
CA TRP A 121 6.74 15.57 5.60
C TRP A 121 6.42 15.81 7.08
N LEU A 122 6.86 14.91 7.98
CA LEU A 122 6.65 15.05 9.43
C LEU A 122 7.33 16.30 10.02
N ASN A 123 8.48 16.68 9.46
CA ASN A 123 9.25 17.83 9.93
C ASN A 123 8.85 19.16 9.27
N SER A 124 7.88 19.16 8.35
CA SER A 124 7.36 20.38 7.75
C SER A 124 6.42 21.10 8.73
N THR A 125 6.76 22.33 9.10
CA THR A 125 6.12 23.11 10.19
C THR A 125 4.75 23.72 9.85
N SER A 126 4.00 23.15 8.90
CA SER A 126 2.73 23.74 8.44
C SER A 126 1.75 22.64 8.03
N HIS A 127 1.16 22.01 9.05
CA HIS A 127 0.02 21.10 8.97
C HIS A 127 -1.28 21.87 9.25
N SER A 128 -1.48 22.98 8.54
CA SER A 128 -2.65 23.88 8.67
C SER A 128 -3.59 23.73 7.51
#